data_AF-A0A449B2A8-F1
#
_entry.id   AF-A0A449B2A8-F1
#
_cell.length_a   1.000
_cell.length_b   1.000
_cell.length_c   1.000
_cell.angle_alpha   90.00
_cell.angle_beta   90.00
_cell.angle_gamma   90.00
#
_symmetry.space_group_name_H-M   'P 1'
#
loop_
_entity.id
_entity.type
_entity.pdbx_description
1 polymer ?
#
loop_
_entity_poly.entity_id
_entity_poly.type
_entity_poly.pdbx_seq_one_letter_code
_entity_poly.pdbx_strand_id
1 'polypeptide(L)'
;MFQPKNSNDTVEMYSSNELQKHINEQEKIINKYQDPQQTLSPVTYKVIQKEKRILKITAIFWILIILATLASALSNYLINTRIEPSSGIFNWILIGIAFVLSVYMLFKKLIRIKDFKNIEKRYRENVVIGDIAASTVFADLYKSLSKRVVTYTWLYVFFMTFFALNLLFLFLLNRAGLWEFKTSPESSFRIEFTINFKKMFTSWFGNTNAVLIIGLVIVILITILYLYLNLYNRSRIFDVKSLIVHDSAQFITEADQAKKSLNKAWRNTYIIIFILVYVLPFALFLFLLWRGIIRRKK
;
A
#
# COMPACT_ATOMS: atom_id res chain seq x y z
N MET A 1 -19.95 54.10 -30.83
CA MET A 1 -18.50 53.87 -31.01
C MET A 1 -18.07 52.79 -30.04
N PHE A 2 -17.70 51.60 -30.54
CA PHE A 2 -17.12 50.54 -29.72
C PHE A 2 -15.64 50.84 -29.50
N GLN A 3 -15.20 50.92 -28.25
CA GLN A 3 -13.78 50.92 -27.92
C GLN A 3 -13.33 49.48 -27.68
N PRO A 4 -12.34 48.96 -28.42
CA PRO A 4 -11.81 47.63 -28.17
C PRO A 4 -11.00 47.65 -26.87
N LYS A 5 -11.26 46.64 -26.04
CA LYS A 5 -10.53 46.38 -24.80
C LYS A 5 -9.14 45.87 -25.17
N ASN A 6 -8.09 46.65 -24.93
CA ASN A 6 -6.71 46.20 -25.11
C ASN A 6 -6.46 45.00 -24.18
N SER A 7 -6.47 43.79 -24.74
CA SER A 7 -5.95 42.61 -24.08
C SER A 7 -4.43 42.64 -24.19
N ASN A 8 -3.74 42.78 -23.06
CA ASN A 8 -2.31 42.51 -22.95
C ASN A 8 -2.02 40.99 -22.98
N ASP A 9 -2.75 40.23 -23.79
CA ASP A 9 -2.33 38.89 -24.17
C ASP A 9 -1.25 39.07 -25.24
N THR A 10 -0.05 39.40 -24.79
CA THR A 10 1.15 39.21 -25.58
C THR A 10 1.22 37.73 -25.90
N VAL A 11 0.84 37.39 -27.13
CA VAL A 11 1.25 36.14 -27.76
C VAL A 11 2.77 36.13 -27.67
N GLU A 12 3.31 35.33 -26.74
CA GLU A 12 4.74 35.09 -26.65
C GLU A 12 5.17 34.44 -27.96
N MET A 13 5.64 35.27 -28.91
CA MET A 13 6.30 34.79 -30.11
C MET A 13 7.63 34.18 -29.66
N TYR A 14 7.62 32.87 -29.42
CA TYR A 14 8.85 32.10 -29.28
C TYR A 14 9.76 32.44 -30.46
N SER A 15 10.97 32.92 -30.16
CA SER A 15 11.98 33.13 -31.19
C SER A 15 12.20 31.82 -31.96
N SER A 16 12.51 31.90 -33.26
CA SER A 16 12.70 30.70 -34.11
C SER A 16 13.63 29.65 -33.52
N ASN A 17 14.60 30.08 -32.70
CA ASN A 17 15.54 29.23 -32.00
C ASN A 17 14.93 28.52 -30.77
N GLU A 18 14.06 29.18 -30.00
CA GLU A 18 13.32 28.56 -28.91
C GLU A 18 12.23 27.62 -29.44
N LEU A 19 11.58 27.98 -30.54
CA LEU A 19 10.64 27.11 -31.24
C LEU A 19 11.36 25.86 -31.79
N GLN A 20 12.51 26.01 -32.44
CA GLN A 20 13.34 24.86 -32.87
C GLN A 20 13.83 24.01 -31.71
N LYS A 21 14.14 24.61 -30.56
CA LYS A 21 14.54 23.87 -29.37
C LYS A 21 13.37 23.08 -28.78
N HIS A 22 12.18 23.67 -28.72
CA HIS A 22 10.96 22.97 -28.30
C HIS A 22 10.53 21.89 -29.31
N ILE A 23 10.66 22.13 -30.62
CA ILE A 23 10.41 21.13 -31.65
C ILE A 23 11.41 19.97 -31.53
N ASN A 24 12.71 20.26 -31.38
CA ASN A 24 13.74 19.23 -31.19
C ASN A 24 13.56 18.45 -29.87
N GLU A 25 13.10 19.10 -28.79
CA GLU A 25 12.78 18.44 -27.53
C GLU A 25 11.52 17.57 -27.66
N GLN A 26 10.48 18.04 -28.34
CA GLN A 26 9.29 17.25 -28.65
C GLN A 26 9.63 16.07 -29.56
N GLU A 27 10.44 16.26 -30.60
CA GLU A 27 10.92 15.19 -31.48
C GLU A 27 11.77 14.17 -30.72
N LYS A 28 12.66 14.59 -29.81
CA LYS A 28 13.39 13.66 -28.93
C LYS A 28 12.45 12.87 -28.01
N ILE A 29 11.38 13.47 -27.51
CA ILE A 29 10.36 12.78 -26.70
C ILE A 29 9.57 11.81 -27.57
N ILE A 30 9.18 12.19 -28.78
CA ILE A 30 8.46 11.35 -29.75
C ILE A 30 9.34 10.16 -30.14
N ASN A 31 10.61 10.38 -30.51
CA ASN A 31 11.57 9.34 -30.91
C ASN A 31 11.90 8.38 -29.74
N LYS A 32 11.90 8.85 -28.49
CA LYS A 32 12.11 7.99 -27.30
C LYS A 32 10.96 7.00 -27.06
N TYR A 33 9.76 7.31 -27.54
CA TYR A 33 8.56 6.47 -27.43
C TYR A 33 8.07 5.97 -28.79
N GLN A 34 8.87 6.07 -29.84
CA GLN A 34 8.60 5.37 -31.09
C GLN A 34 8.76 3.87 -30.86
N ASP A 35 7.77 3.12 -31.32
CA ASP A 35 7.81 1.67 -31.29
C ASP A 35 8.92 1.17 -32.22
N PRO A 36 9.86 0.31 -31.76
CA PRO A 36 10.94 -0.21 -32.60
C PRO A 36 10.43 -0.98 -33.83
N GLN A 37 9.19 -1.48 -33.76
CA GLN A 37 8.53 -2.22 -34.83
C GLN A 37 7.55 -1.35 -35.62
N GLN A 38 7.40 -0.07 -35.27
CA GLN A 38 6.47 0.89 -35.89
C GLN A 38 5.01 0.41 -36.01
N THR A 39 4.61 -0.58 -35.21
CA THR A 39 3.26 -1.17 -35.24
C THR A 39 2.30 -0.46 -34.27
N LEU A 40 2.84 0.18 -33.24
CA LEU A 40 2.05 0.76 -32.16
C LEU A 40 2.12 2.29 -32.15
N SER A 41 1.02 2.93 -31.76
CA SER A 41 1.04 4.36 -31.46
C SER A 41 2.03 4.67 -30.32
N PRO A 42 2.70 5.83 -30.34
CA PRO A 42 3.65 6.21 -29.28
C PRO A 42 3.01 6.22 -27.87
N VAL A 43 1.72 6.54 -27.79
CA VAL A 43 0.95 6.55 -26.52
C VAL A 43 0.79 5.12 -25.99
N THR A 44 0.38 4.19 -26.84
CA THR A 44 0.23 2.76 -26.50
C THR A 44 1.56 2.15 -26.08
N TYR A 45 2.63 2.42 -26.83
CA TYR A 45 3.97 1.92 -26.53
C TYR A 45 4.51 2.47 -25.21
N LYS A 46 4.27 3.74 -24.90
CA LYS A 46 4.62 4.36 -23.60
C LYS A 46 3.92 3.66 -22.44
N VAL A 47 2.64 3.33 -22.56
CA VAL A 47 1.90 2.60 -21.51
C VAL A 47 2.46 1.19 -21.31
N ILE A 48 2.75 0.45 -22.39
CA ILE A 48 3.35 -0.89 -22.33
C ILE A 48 4.73 -0.86 -21.67
N GLN A 49 5.57 0.12 -22.03
CA GLN A 49 6.90 0.28 -21.44
C GLN A 49 6.84 0.66 -19.96
N LYS A 50 5.91 1.56 -19.57
CA LYS A 50 5.65 1.86 -18.15
C LYS A 50 5.27 0.58 -17.40
N GLU A 51 4.38 -0.25 -17.95
CA GLU A 51 3.94 -1.49 -17.29
C GLU A 51 5.09 -2.46 -17.07
N LYS A 52 5.91 -2.69 -18.10
CA LYS A 52 7.11 -3.54 -18.01
C LYS A 52 8.05 -3.08 -16.92
N ARG A 53 8.30 -1.76 -16.83
CA ARG A 53 9.17 -1.18 -15.80
C ARG A 53 8.61 -1.41 -14.40
N ILE A 54 7.32 -1.16 -14.18
CA ILE A 54 6.67 -1.40 -12.88
C ILE A 54 6.81 -2.86 -12.46
N LEU A 55 6.55 -3.80 -13.38
CA LEU A 55 6.66 -5.23 -13.08
C LEU A 55 8.10 -5.62 -12.69
N LYS A 56 9.11 -5.11 -13.41
CA LYS A 56 10.53 -5.33 -13.11
C LYS A 56 10.92 -4.73 -11.76
N ILE A 57 10.58 -3.47 -11.50
CA ILE A 57 10.86 -2.79 -10.23
C ILE A 57 10.22 -3.55 -9.07
N THR A 58 8.98 -4.01 -9.25
CA THR A 58 8.29 -4.79 -8.20
C THR A 58 8.99 -6.14 -7.95
N ALA A 59 9.50 -6.81 -8.99
CA ALA A 59 10.26 -8.05 -8.83
C ALA A 59 11.59 -7.81 -8.09
N ILE A 60 12.32 -6.75 -8.46
CA ILE A 60 13.57 -6.34 -7.78
C ILE A 60 13.31 -6.04 -6.30
N PHE A 61 12.22 -5.33 -5.99
CA PHE A 61 11.82 -5.05 -4.62
C PHE A 61 11.64 -6.32 -3.79
N TRP A 62 10.97 -7.35 -4.32
CA TRP A 62 10.81 -8.62 -3.60
C TRP A 62 12.11 -9.41 -3.47
N ILE A 63 13.02 -9.32 -4.45
CA ILE A 63 14.37 -9.89 -4.33
C ILE A 63 15.13 -9.21 -3.19
N LEU A 64 15.06 -7.87 -3.06
CA LEU A 64 15.69 -7.15 -1.96
C LEU A 64 15.13 -7.55 -0.60
N ILE A 65 13.82 -7.79 -0.50
CA ILE A 65 13.21 -8.32 0.73
C ILE A 65 13.76 -9.71 1.05
N ILE A 66 13.87 -10.60 0.07
CA ILE A 66 14.46 -11.93 0.28
C ILE A 66 15.89 -11.81 0.82
N LEU A 67 16.72 -10.97 0.20
CA LEU A 67 18.09 -10.73 0.67
C LEU A 67 18.10 -10.16 2.10
N ALA A 68 17.20 -9.23 2.42
CA ALA A 68 17.06 -8.69 3.77
C ALA A 68 16.64 -9.76 4.79
N THR A 69 15.74 -10.68 4.42
CA THR A 69 15.34 -11.79 5.29
C THR A 69 16.48 -12.79 5.51
N LEU A 70 17.30 -13.06 4.49
CA LEU A 70 18.50 -13.90 4.63
C LEU A 70 19.56 -13.23 5.51
N ALA A 71 19.80 -11.93 5.33
CA ALA A 71 20.68 -11.16 6.20
C ALA A 71 20.18 -11.13 7.66
N SER A 72 18.86 -11.01 7.85
CA SER A 72 18.24 -11.06 9.18
C SER A 72 18.35 -12.45 9.81
N ALA A 73 18.22 -13.52 9.03
CA ALA A 73 18.44 -14.90 9.49
C ALA A 73 19.88 -15.09 9.96
N LEU A 74 20.85 -14.61 9.17
CA LEU A 74 22.27 -14.68 9.51
C LEU A 74 22.58 -13.86 10.78
N SER A 75 22.02 -12.66 10.89
CA SER A 75 22.17 -11.81 12.07
C SER A 75 21.57 -12.46 13.32
N ASN A 76 20.36 -13.04 13.23
CA ASN A 76 19.72 -13.73 14.35
C ASN A 76 20.53 -14.96 14.78
N TYR A 77 21.09 -15.71 13.83
CA TYR A 77 22.00 -16.81 14.12
C TYR A 77 23.24 -16.34 14.88
N LEU A 78 23.93 -15.32 14.38
CA LEU A 78 25.18 -14.83 14.97
C LEU A 78 25.01 -14.21 16.36
N ILE A 79 23.92 -13.48 16.60
CA ILE A 79 23.71 -12.70 17.81
C ILE A 79 22.96 -13.48 18.89
N ASN A 80 21.98 -14.32 18.52
CA ASN A 80 21.13 -15.01 19.49
C ASN A 80 21.42 -16.52 19.52
N THR A 81 21.08 -17.22 18.43
CA THR A 81 21.01 -18.69 18.41
C THR A 81 22.38 -19.37 18.57
N ARG A 82 23.47 -18.71 18.16
CA ARG A 82 24.85 -19.19 18.36
C ARG A 82 25.26 -19.17 19.84
N ILE A 83 24.76 -18.20 20.62
CA ILE A 83 25.11 -18.03 22.03
C ILE A 83 24.24 -18.95 22.89
N GLU A 84 22.94 -19.01 22.61
CA GLU A 84 22.00 -19.88 23.31
C GLU A 84 20.97 -20.45 22.31
N PRO A 85 20.88 -21.79 22.14
CA PRO A 85 20.03 -22.39 21.10
C PRO A 85 18.53 -22.10 21.23
N SER A 86 18.05 -21.87 22.46
CA SER A 86 16.65 -21.50 22.75
C SER A 86 16.37 -20.01 22.52
N SER A 87 17.40 -19.17 22.44
CA SER A 87 17.28 -17.74 22.25
C SER A 87 17.02 -17.37 20.79
N GLY A 88 16.02 -16.50 20.57
CA GLY A 88 15.68 -15.99 19.24
C GLY A 88 14.77 -16.90 18.40
N ILE A 89 14.13 -17.92 18.99
CA ILE A 89 13.19 -18.80 18.27
C ILE A 89 12.01 -18.03 17.65
N PHE A 90 11.50 -16.99 18.33
CA PHE A 90 10.42 -16.17 17.80
C PHE A 90 10.86 -15.38 16.55
N ASN A 91 12.12 -14.93 16.52
CA ASN A 91 12.68 -14.25 15.35
C ASN A 91 12.77 -15.19 14.17
N TRP A 92 13.12 -16.47 14.37
CA TRP A 92 13.12 -17.47 13.30
C TRP A 92 11.73 -17.67 12.69
N ILE A 93 10.68 -17.71 13.51
CA ILE A 93 9.29 -17.82 13.02
C ILE A 93 8.93 -16.59 12.17
N LEU A 94 9.19 -15.38 12.66
CA LEU A 94 8.91 -14.15 11.92
C LEU A 94 9.70 -14.06 10.61
N ILE A 95 10.99 -14.37 10.64
CA ILE A 95 11.87 -14.39 9.47
C ILE A 95 11.39 -15.43 8.47
N GLY A 96 11.01 -16.63 8.93
CA GLY A 96 10.48 -17.71 8.09
C GLY A 96 9.18 -17.31 7.38
N ILE A 97 8.22 -16.72 8.11
CA ILE A 97 6.97 -16.21 7.53
C ILE A 97 7.27 -15.13 6.48
N ALA A 98 8.16 -14.18 6.80
CA ALA A 98 8.54 -13.11 5.88
C ALA A 98 9.22 -13.67 4.61
N PHE A 99 10.11 -14.66 4.77
CA PHE A 99 10.79 -15.31 3.67
C PHE A 99 9.81 -16.03 2.74
N VAL A 100 8.95 -16.91 3.27
CA VAL A 100 7.95 -17.65 2.47
C VAL A 100 7.02 -16.69 1.73
N LEU A 101 6.54 -15.64 2.40
CA LEU A 101 5.65 -14.65 1.80
C LEU A 101 6.35 -13.87 0.68
N SER A 102 7.61 -13.48 0.89
CA SER A 102 8.41 -12.75 -0.12
C SER A 102 8.70 -13.61 -1.35
N VAL A 103 9.03 -14.90 -1.17
CA VAL A 103 9.24 -15.86 -2.25
C VAL A 103 7.96 -16.06 -3.06
N TYR A 104 6.83 -16.30 -2.38
CA TYR A 104 5.53 -16.44 -3.04
C TYR A 104 5.19 -15.19 -3.89
N MET A 105 5.40 -14.00 -3.32
CA MET A 105 5.16 -12.74 -4.03
C MET A 105 6.09 -12.56 -5.23
N LEU A 106 7.37 -12.92 -5.11
CA LEU A 106 8.33 -12.88 -6.21
C LEU A 106 7.89 -13.78 -7.37
N PHE A 107 7.57 -15.05 -7.10
CA PHE A 107 7.11 -15.99 -8.13
C PHE A 107 5.85 -15.48 -8.85
N LYS A 108 4.88 -14.97 -8.09
CA LYS A 108 3.67 -14.35 -8.65
C LYS A 108 3.99 -13.18 -9.60
N LYS A 109 5.05 -12.41 -9.32
CA LYS A 109 5.47 -11.30 -10.20
C LYS A 109 6.24 -11.80 -11.43
N LEU A 110 7.07 -12.81 -11.28
CA LEU A 110 7.79 -13.44 -12.41
C LEU A 110 6.83 -14.05 -13.43
N ILE A 111 5.81 -14.78 -12.96
CA ILE A 111 4.73 -15.31 -13.81
C ILE A 111 4.07 -14.17 -14.58
N ARG A 112 3.67 -13.10 -13.89
CA ARG A 112 3.05 -11.93 -14.52
C ARG A 112 3.95 -11.23 -15.55
N ILE A 113 5.26 -11.19 -15.34
CA ILE A 113 6.22 -10.66 -16.32
C ILE A 113 6.21 -11.51 -17.58
N LYS A 114 6.20 -12.84 -17.44
CA LYS A 114 6.13 -13.77 -18.56
C LYS A 114 4.81 -13.61 -19.32
N ASP A 115 3.68 -13.59 -18.61
CA ASP A 115 2.36 -13.43 -19.21
C ASP A 115 2.23 -12.10 -19.96
N PHE A 116 2.78 -11.01 -19.40
CA PHE A 116 2.72 -9.70 -20.04
C PHE A 116 3.50 -9.64 -21.36
N LYS A 117 4.62 -10.37 -21.48
CA LYS A 117 5.33 -10.49 -22.77
C LYS A 117 4.45 -11.17 -23.83
N ASN A 118 3.72 -12.22 -23.44
CA ASN A 118 2.81 -12.92 -24.34
C ASN A 118 1.62 -12.04 -24.76
N ILE A 119 1.07 -11.28 -23.81
CA ILE A 119 -0.02 -10.32 -24.06
C ILE A 119 0.44 -9.23 -25.05
N GLU A 120 1.63 -8.67 -24.87
CA GLU A 120 2.16 -7.68 -25.80
C GLU A 120 2.35 -8.25 -27.21
N LYS A 121 2.87 -9.48 -27.33
CA LYS A 121 3.04 -10.14 -28.63
C LYS A 121 1.69 -10.28 -29.35
N ARG A 122 0.68 -10.83 -28.67
CA ARG A 122 -0.68 -10.98 -29.22
C ARG A 122 -1.31 -9.63 -29.55
N TYR A 123 -1.11 -8.62 -28.71
CA TYR A 123 -1.62 -7.29 -28.97
C TYR A 123 -1.04 -6.69 -30.26
N ARG A 124 0.27 -6.85 -30.50
CA ARG A 124 0.91 -6.42 -31.75
C ARG A 124 0.37 -7.17 -32.95
N GLU A 125 0.21 -8.48 -32.85
CA GLU A 125 -0.38 -9.31 -33.91
C GLU A 125 -1.80 -8.83 -34.26
N ASN A 126 -2.64 -8.59 -33.25
CA ASN A 126 -4.02 -8.14 -33.45
C ASN A 126 -4.11 -6.72 -34.05
N VAL A 127 -3.20 -5.81 -33.67
CA VAL A 127 -3.14 -4.47 -34.26
C VAL A 127 -2.74 -4.53 -35.73
N VAL A 128 -1.80 -5.40 -36.11
CA VAL A 128 -1.41 -5.61 -37.51
C VAL A 128 -2.55 -6.18 -38.35
N ILE A 129 -3.38 -7.06 -37.75
CA ILE A 129 -4.54 -7.68 -38.40
C ILE A 129 -5.76 -6.73 -38.43
N GLY A 130 -5.74 -5.62 -37.69
CA GLY A 130 -6.86 -4.67 -37.58
C GLY A 130 -8.00 -5.17 -36.69
N ASP A 131 -7.72 -6.15 -35.81
CA ASP A 131 -8.73 -6.78 -34.96
C ASP A 131 -9.07 -5.92 -33.71
N ILE A 132 -10.38 -5.73 -33.48
CA ILE A 132 -10.99 -5.04 -32.33
C ILE A 132 -10.57 -5.69 -30.99
N ALA A 133 -10.15 -6.96 -31.01
CA ALA A 133 -9.63 -7.68 -29.86
C ALA A 133 -8.45 -6.97 -29.16
N ALA A 134 -7.71 -6.10 -29.84
CA ALA A 134 -6.69 -5.25 -29.22
C ALA A 134 -7.24 -4.39 -28.04
N SER A 135 -8.47 -3.88 -28.14
CA SER A 135 -9.11 -3.05 -27.11
C SER A 135 -9.34 -3.82 -25.78
N THR A 136 -9.59 -5.12 -25.86
CA THR A 136 -9.91 -5.97 -24.69
C THR A 136 -8.75 -6.09 -23.70
N VAL A 137 -7.50 -6.07 -24.19
CA VAL A 137 -6.28 -6.15 -23.36
C VAL A 137 -6.18 -4.95 -22.42
N PHE A 138 -6.52 -3.75 -22.90
CA PHE A 138 -6.51 -2.54 -22.08
C PHE A 138 -7.72 -2.47 -21.14
N ALA A 139 -8.86 -3.03 -21.53
CA ALA A 139 -10.01 -3.18 -20.65
C ALA A 139 -9.70 -4.08 -19.43
N ASP A 140 -9.03 -5.22 -19.66
CA ASP A 140 -8.57 -6.10 -18.57
C ASP A 140 -7.51 -5.45 -17.69
N LEU A 141 -6.58 -4.70 -18.29
CA LEU A 141 -5.59 -3.93 -17.55
C LEU A 141 -6.26 -2.87 -16.67
N TYR A 142 -7.25 -2.15 -17.20
CA TYR A 142 -8.06 -1.17 -16.48
C TYR A 142 -8.79 -1.80 -15.28
N LYS A 143 -9.45 -2.95 -15.50
CA LYS A 143 -10.15 -3.71 -14.44
C LYS A 143 -9.17 -4.19 -13.36
N SER A 144 -8.00 -4.71 -13.74
CA SER A 144 -6.95 -5.14 -12.82
C SER A 144 -6.40 -3.99 -11.98
N LEU A 145 -6.16 -2.83 -12.61
CA LEU A 145 -5.67 -1.62 -11.96
C LEU A 145 -6.67 -1.05 -10.97
N SER A 146 -7.91 -0.94 -11.40
CA SER A 146 -9.06 -0.51 -10.61
C SER A 146 -9.21 -1.34 -9.32
N LYS A 147 -9.15 -2.66 -9.43
CA LYS A 147 -9.16 -3.57 -8.26
C LYS A 147 -7.97 -3.33 -7.33
N ARG A 148 -6.78 -3.13 -7.91
CA ARG A 148 -5.55 -2.94 -7.13
C ARG A 148 -5.57 -1.67 -6.28
N VAL A 149 -6.16 -0.58 -6.80
CA VAL A 149 -6.35 0.65 -6.03
C VAL A 149 -7.18 0.39 -4.77
N VAL A 150 -8.32 -0.30 -4.92
CA VAL A 150 -9.18 -0.67 -3.77
C VAL A 150 -8.38 -1.49 -2.75
N THR A 151 -7.62 -2.49 -3.20
CA THR A 151 -6.76 -3.29 -2.30
C THR A 151 -5.72 -2.43 -1.58
N TYR A 152 -5.04 -1.50 -2.25
CA TYR A 152 -4.05 -0.64 -1.60
C TYR A 152 -4.67 0.33 -0.60
N THR A 153 -5.84 0.88 -0.90
CA THR A 153 -6.59 1.70 0.05
C THR A 153 -6.95 0.88 1.29
N TRP A 154 -7.45 -0.34 1.13
CA TRP A 154 -7.73 -1.19 2.28
C TRP A 154 -6.48 -1.57 3.07
N LEU A 155 -5.39 -1.96 2.41
CA LEU A 155 -4.12 -2.22 3.10
C LEU A 155 -3.65 -1.02 3.93
N TYR A 156 -3.81 0.20 3.40
CA TYR A 156 -3.52 1.43 4.14
C TYR A 156 -4.49 1.63 5.33
N VAL A 157 -5.79 1.39 5.16
CA VAL A 157 -6.79 1.45 6.26
C VAL A 157 -6.46 0.44 7.35
N PHE A 158 -6.11 -0.79 6.99
CA PHE A 158 -5.64 -1.82 7.92
C PHE A 158 -4.39 -1.34 8.66
N PHE A 159 -3.38 -0.85 7.93
CA PHE A 159 -2.16 -0.32 8.54
C PHE A 159 -2.46 0.83 9.53
N MET A 160 -3.26 1.82 9.15
CA MET A 160 -3.62 2.94 10.03
C MET A 160 -4.42 2.48 11.25
N THR A 161 -5.39 1.59 11.05
CA THR A 161 -6.23 1.10 12.15
C THR A 161 -5.44 0.22 13.11
N PHE A 162 -4.62 -0.71 12.62
CA PHE A 162 -3.97 -1.69 13.49
C PHE A 162 -2.59 -1.25 13.96
N PHE A 163 -1.82 -0.52 13.16
CA PHE A 163 -0.51 -0.06 13.57
C PHE A 163 -0.57 1.34 14.21
N ALA A 164 -1.11 2.34 13.49
CA ALA A 164 -1.09 3.71 13.98
C ALA A 164 -1.99 3.91 15.21
N LEU A 165 -3.16 3.26 15.26
CA LEU A 165 -4.01 3.32 16.45
C LEU A 165 -3.36 2.65 17.67
N ASN A 166 -2.69 1.50 17.51
CA ASN A 166 -1.96 0.86 18.60
C ASN A 166 -0.80 1.74 19.08
N LEU A 167 -0.09 2.39 18.15
CA LEU A 167 0.96 3.35 18.51
C LEU A 167 0.39 4.54 19.29
N LEU A 168 -0.79 5.03 18.90
CA LEU A 168 -1.52 6.09 19.61
C LEU A 168 -1.97 5.64 21.00
N PHE A 169 -2.50 4.43 21.15
CA PHE A 169 -2.83 3.87 22.48
C PHE A 169 -1.58 3.77 23.35
N LEU A 170 -0.47 3.28 22.80
CA LEU A 170 0.79 3.18 23.52
C LEU A 170 1.30 4.56 23.96
N PHE A 171 1.17 5.60 23.12
CA PHE A 171 1.49 6.97 23.48
C PHE A 171 0.61 7.50 24.62
N LEU A 172 -0.72 7.38 24.49
CA LEU A 172 -1.68 7.88 25.48
C LEU A 172 -1.50 7.19 26.83
N LEU A 173 -1.37 5.87 26.84
CA LEU A 173 -1.19 5.08 28.06
C LEU A 173 0.18 5.35 28.70
N ASN A 174 1.25 5.49 27.91
CA ASN A 174 2.56 5.86 28.42
C ASN A 174 2.55 7.26 29.07
N ARG A 175 1.82 8.21 28.48
CA ARG A 175 1.65 9.56 29.03
C ARG A 175 0.77 9.59 30.28
N ALA A 176 -0.29 8.78 30.32
CA ALA A 176 -1.14 8.63 31.50
C ALA A 176 -0.37 8.10 32.71
N GLY A 177 0.65 7.27 32.48
CA GLY A 177 1.59 6.83 33.50
C GLY A 177 0.98 5.84 34.48
N LEU A 178 0.42 6.34 35.57
CA LEU A 178 -0.19 5.54 36.63
C LEU A 178 -1.71 5.68 36.56
N TRP A 179 -2.40 4.57 36.37
CA TRP A 179 -3.85 4.50 36.47
C TRP A 179 -4.23 3.84 37.79
N GLU A 180 -4.79 4.64 38.68
CA GLU A 180 -5.37 4.19 39.95
C GLU A 180 -6.88 4.35 39.88
N PHE A 181 -7.59 3.24 40.06
CA PHE A 181 -9.02 3.24 40.33
C PHE A 181 -9.22 2.72 41.75
N LYS A 182 -9.71 3.58 42.65
CA LYS A 182 -10.04 3.25 44.03
C LYS A 182 -11.49 3.61 44.27
N THR A 183 -12.28 2.65 44.72
CA THR A 183 -13.69 2.91 45.08
C THR A 183 -13.75 3.51 46.48
N SER A 184 -14.73 4.38 46.76
CA SER A 184 -14.87 5.05 48.06
C SER A 184 -14.85 4.05 49.22
N PRO A 185 -14.16 4.34 50.34
CA PRO A 185 -14.06 3.44 51.50
C PRO A 185 -15.42 3.05 52.11
N GLU A 186 -16.46 3.87 51.86
CA GLU A 186 -17.84 3.69 52.32
C GLU A 186 -18.72 2.88 51.35
N SER A 187 -18.24 2.59 50.14
CA SER A 187 -18.98 1.79 49.17
C SER A 187 -18.91 0.30 49.51
N SER A 188 -20.03 -0.41 49.35
CA SER A 188 -20.10 -1.87 49.48
C SER A 188 -19.31 -2.62 48.40
N PHE A 189 -18.74 -1.90 47.44
CA PHE A 189 -18.02 -2.41 46.28
C PHE A 189 -16.59 -1.85 46.26
N ARG A 190 -15.64 -2.53 46.91
CA ARG A 190 -14.22 -2.15 46.89
C ARG A 190 -13.50 -2.74 45.68
N ILE A 191 -13.38 -1.97 44.60
CA ILE A 191 -12.41 -2.22 43.54
C ILE A 191 -11.21 -1.30 43.76
N GLU A 192 -10.03 -1.91 43.88
CA GLU A 192 -8.74 -1.23 43.84
C GLU A 192 -7.89 -1.84 42.72
N PHE A 193 -7.56 -1.02 41.72
CA PHE A 193 -6.71 -1.41 40.63
C PHE A 193 -5.65 -0.34 40.36
N THR A 194 -4.40 -0.76 40.24
CA THR A 194 -3.27 0.13 39.97
C THR A 194 -2.42 -0.46 38.85
N ILE A 195 -2.43 0.19 37.69
CA ILE A 195 -1.51 -0.12 36.59
C ILE A 195 -0.52 1.02 36.44
N ASN A 196 0.77 0.68 36.43
CA ASN A 196 1.83 1.59 35.98
C ASN A 196 2.22 1.25 34.54
N PHE A 197 1.58 1.92 33.57
CA PHE A 197 1.80 1.70 32.15
C PHE A 197 3.23 2.05 31.74
N LYS A 198 3.80 3.11 32.34
CA LYS A 198 5.19 3.52 32.06
C LYS A 198 6.17 2.41 32.42
N LYS A 199 6.04 1.80 33.60
CA LYS A 199 6.89 0.68 34.02
C LYS A 199 6.68 -0.57 33.15
N MET A 200 5.42 -0.86 32.79
CA MET A 200 5.08 -1.99 31.92
C MET A 200 5.71 -1.85 30.53
N PHE A 201 5.54 -0.70 29.88
CA PHE A 201 6.12 -0.46 28.55
C PHE A 201 7.65 -0.33 28.57
N THR A 202 8.23 0.22 29.64
CA THR A 202 9.69 0.23 29.80
C THR A 202 10.24 -1.20 29.90
N SER A 203 9.53 -2.10 30.58
CA SER A 203 9.91 -3.51 30.67
C SER A 203 9.78 -4.25 29.33
N TRP A 204 8.79 -3.91 28.50
CA TRP A 204 8.56 -4.60 27.22
C TRP A 204 9.46 -4.09 26.10
N PHE A 205 9.69 -2.79 26.05
CA PHE A 205 10.36 -2.12 24.93
C PHE A 205 11.76 -1.58 25.27
N GLY A 206 12.14 -1.56 26.55
CA GLY A 206 13.34 -0.89 27.04
C GLY A 206 13.19 0.63 26.97
N ASN A 207 13.26 1.19 25.76
CA ASN A 207 13.06 2.62 25.51
C ASN A 207 11.74 2.87 24.73
N THR A 208 10.66 3.08 25.48
CA THR A 208 9.33 3.34 24.91
C THR A 208 9.28 4.60 24.04
N ASN A 209 10.07 5.63 24.37
CA ASN A 209 10.12 6.86 23.57
C ASN A 209 10.76 6.63 22.20
N ALA A 210 11.83 5.82 22.14
CA ALA A 210 12.45 5.46 20.87
C ALA A 210 11.47 4.68 19.97
N VAL A 211 10.73 3.72 20.54
CA VAL A 211 9.69 2.97 19.81
C VAL A 211 8.60 3.90 19.27
N LEU A 212 8.13 4.85 20.07
CA LEU A 212 7.14 5.83 19.65
C LEU A 212 7.62 6.71 18.49
N ILE A 213 8.86 7.20 18.57
CA ILE A 213 9.46 8.04 17.52
C ILE A 213 9.64 7.24 16.23
N ILE A 214 10.23 6.06 16.29
CA ILE A 214 10.43 5.19 15.13
C ILE A 214 9.08 4.82 14.50
N GLY A 215 8.10 4.45 15.33
CA GLY A 215 6.74 4.15 14.89
C GLY A 215 6.09 5.33 14.17
N LEU A 216 6.25 6.56 14.69
CA LEU A 216 5.72 7.77 14.07
C LEU A 216 6.36 8.01 12.69
N VAL A 217 7.69 7.88 12.60
CA VAL A 217 8.42 8.02 11.33
C VAL A 217 7.92 6.99 10.30
N ILE A 218 7.70 5.73 10.72
CA ILE A 218 7.15 4.68 9.85
C ILE A 218 5.74 5.05 9.35
N VAL A 219 4.87 5.55 10.22
CA VAL A 219 3.51 5.99 9.83
C VAL A 219 3.57 7.12 8.80
N ILE A 220 4.44 8.11 9.00
CA ILE A 220 4.62 9.23 8.08
C ILE A 220 5.12 8.73 6.73
N LEU A 221 6.18 7.91 6.70
CA LEU A 221 6.75 7.37 5.46
C LEU A 221 5.74 6.53 4.68
N ILE A 222 4.99 5.67 5.36
CA ILE A 222 3.96 4.83 4.71
C ILE A 222 2.81 5.69 4.19
N THR A 223 2.44 6.77 4.89
CA THR A 223 1.41 7.70 4.43
C THR A 223 1.85 8.45 3.18
N ILE A 224 3.09 8.97 3.15
CA ILE A 224 3.66 9.62 1.96
C ILE A 224 3.70 8.64 0.78
N LEU A 225 4.18 7.41 1.02
CA LEU A 225 4.22 6.37 0.00
C LEU A 225 2.82 6.03 -0.54
N TYR A 226 1.82 5.92 0.34
CA TYR A 226 0.44 5.68 -0.05
C TYR A 226 -0.10 6.81 -0.94
N LEU A 227 0.12 8.07 -0.55
CA LEU A 227 -0.32 9.22 -1.35
C LEU A 227 0.33 9.22 -2.73
N TYR A 228 1.64 9.02 -2.79
CA TYR A 228 2.38 8.92 -4.05
C TYR A 228 1.84 7.79 -4.95
N LEU A 229 1.67 6.59 -4.39
CA LEU A 229 1.13 5.43 -5.13
C LEU A 229 -0.31 5.65 -5.59
N ASN A 230 -1.14 6.32 -4.78
CA ASN A 230 -2.52 6.62 -5.14
C ASN A 230 -2.58 7.61 -6.31
N LEU A 231 -1.80 8.69 -6.26
CA LEU A 231 -1.70 9.67 -7.36
C LEU A 231 -1.17 9.02 -8.64
N TYR A 232 -0.09 8.23 -8.52
CA TYR A 232 0.50 7.51 -9.64
C TYR A 232 -0.49 6.52 -10.28
N ASN A 233 -1.22 5.75 -9.47
CA ASN A 233 -2.20 4.79 -9.98
C ASN A 233 -3.40 5.50 -10.62
N ARG A 234 -3.84 6.66 -10.11
CA ARG A 234 -4.90 7.47 -10.74
C ARG A 234 -4.48 7.94 -12.14
N SER A 235 -3.28 8.51 -12.27
CA SER A 235 -2.73 8.92 -13.57
C SER A 235 -2.62 7.72 -14.52
N ARG A 236 -2.12 6.57 -14.05
CA ARG A 236 -2.02 5.35 -14.86
C ARG A 236 -3.37 4.80 -15.31
N ILE A 237 -4.40 4.84 -14.45
CA ILE A 237 -5.76 4.42 -14.80
C ILE A 237 -6.34 5.32 -15.89
N PHE A 238 -6.10 6.63 -15.80
CA PHE A 238 -6.52 7.58 -16.82
C PHE A 238 -5.86 7.30 -18.18
N ASP A 239 -4.53 7.11 -18.19
CA ASP A 239 -3.75 6.74 -19.39
C ASP A 239 -4.28 5.45 -20.06
N VAL A 240 -4.65 4.44 -19.26
CA VAL A 240 -5.19 3.17 -19.79
C VAL A 240 -6.63 3.33 -20.27
N LYS A 241 -7.45 4.12 -19.57
CA LYS A 241 -8.85 4.37 -19.95
C LYS A 241 -8.93 5.03 -21.33
N SER A 242 -8.03 5.96 -21.65
CA SER A 242 -8.00 6.64 -22.96
C SER A 242 -7.65 5.73 -24.14
N LEU A 243 -7.15 4.51 -23.88
CA LEU A 243 -6.81 3.53 -24.92
C LEU A 243 -7.97 2.55 -25.22
N ILE A 244 -9.09 2.64 -24.50
CA ILE A 244 -10.27 1.80 -24.71
C ILE A 244 -11.20 2.52 -25.69
N VAL A 245 -11.15 2.13 -26.97
CA VAL A 245 -11.88 2.82 -28.07
C VAL A 245 -13.27 2.24 -28.29
N HIS A 246 -13.44 0.91 -28.15
CA HIS A 246 -14.72 0.20 -28.35
C HIS A 246 -15.28 -0.35 -27.03
N ASP A 247 -16.62 -0.36 -26.89
CA ASP A 247 -17.38 -0.88 -25.74
C ASP A 247 -16.97 -0.36 -24.36
N SER A 248 -16.42 0.86 -24.32
CA SER A 248 -15.87 1.47 -23.10
C SER A 248 -16.89 1.54 -21.97
N ALA A 249 -18.17 1.82 -22.27
CA ALA A 249 -19.23 1.91 -21.27
C ALA A 249 -19.49 0.56 -20.54
N GLN A 250 -19.50 -0.55 -21.28
CA GLN A 250 -19.72 -1.87 -20.70
C GLN A 250 -18.53 -2.29 -19.82
N PHE A 251 -17.30 -2.13 -20.33
CA PHE A 251 -16.08 -2.47 -19.58
C PHE A 251 -15.89 -1.60 -18.33
N ILE A 252 -16.21 -0.31 -18.40
CA ILE A 252 -16.17 0.59 -17.24
C ILE A 252 -17.18 0.12 -16.19
N THR A 253 -18.40 -0.22 -16.62
CA THR A 253 -19.46 -0.71 -15.72
C THR A 253 -19.04 -1.99 -15.02
N GLU A 254 -18.48 -2.96 -15.74
CA GLU A 254 -17.95 -4.20 -15.16
C GLU A 254 -16.80 -3.93 -14.17
N ALA A 255 -15.90 -3.01 -14.50
CA ALA A 255 -14.80 -2.65 -13.63
C ALA A 255 -15.30 -2.01 -12.32
N ASP A 256 -16.33 -1.17 -12.39
CA ASP A 256 -16.95 -0.56 -11.22
C ASP A 256 -17.74 -1.56 -10.38
N GLN A 257 -18.47 -2.49 -11.00
CA GLN A 257 -19.10 -3.60 -10.28
C GLN A 257 -18.05 -4.45 -9.55
N ALA A 258 -16.94 -4.76 -10.23
CA ALA A 258 -15.85 -5.53 -9.63
C ALA A 258 -15.12 -4.77 -8.51
N LYS A 259 -15.04 -3.43 -8.58
CA LYS A 259 -14.57 -2.58 -7.47
C LYS A 259 -15.53 -2.65 -6.29
N LYS A 260 -16.85 -2.52 -6.53
CA LYS A 260 -17.88 -2.58 -5.49
C LYS A 260 -17.87 -3.92 -4.75
N SER A 261 -17.79 -5.04 -5.47
CA SER A 261 -17.75 -6.37 -4.87
C SER A 261 -16.48 -6.58 -4.04
N LEU A 262 -15.32 -6.17 -4.55
CA LEU A 262 -14.06 -6.25 -3.83
C LEU A 262 -14.07 -5.35 -2.58
N ASN A 263 -14.62 -4.14 -2.68
CA ASN A 263 -14.76 -3.22 -1.55
C ASN A 263 -15.66 -3.81 -0.46
N LYS A 264 -16.78 -4.44 -0.84
CA LYS A 264 -17.66 -5.15 0.09
C LYS A 264 -16.93 -6.29 0.81
N ALA A 265 -16.15 -7.09 0.07
CA ALA A 265 -15.36 -8.18 0.65
C ALA A 265 -14.34 -7.64 1.68
N TRP A 266 -13.54 -6.65 1.31
CA TRP A 266 -12.58 -6.03 2.22
C TRP A 266 -13.22 -5.40 3.45
N ARG A 267 -14.35 -4.70 3.27
CA ARG A 267 -15.11 -4.13 4.40
C ARG A 267 -15.57 -5.20 5.37
N ASN A 268 -16.13 -6.29 4.87
CA ASN A 268 -16.57 -7.40 5.72
C ASN A 268 -15.39 -8.03 6.47
N THR A 269 -14.28 -8.28 5.77
CA THR A 269 -13.04 -8.77 6.40
C THR A 269 -12.52 -7.80 7.46
N TYR A 270 -12.54 -6.51 7.19
CA TYR A 270 -12.14 -5.47 8.14
C TYR A 270 -12.99 -5.50 9.41
N ILE A 271 -14.32 -5.55 9.27
CA ILE A 271 -15.23 -5.60 10.42
C ILE A 271 -14.96 -6.83 11.27
N ILE A 272 -14.81 -8.01 10.65
CA ILE A 272 -14.53 -9.26 11.39
C ILE A 272 -13.21 -9.14 12.17
N ILE A 273 -12.13 -8.70 11.51
CA ILE A 273 -10.82 -8.57 12.16
C ILE A 273 -10.87 -7.51 13.27
N PHE A 274 -11.54 -6.37 13.02
CA PHE A 274 -11.69 -5.32 14.03
C PHE A 274 -12.44 -5.81 15.26
N ILE A 275 -13.53 -6.58 15.08
CA ILE A 275 -14.26 -7.19 16.18
C ILE A 275 -13.37 -8.15 16.96
N LEU A 276 -12.64 -9.04 16.27
CA LEU A 276 -11.78 -10.02 16.93
C LEU A 276 -10.61 -9.38 17.70
N VAL A 277 -10.04 -8.29 17.18
CA VAL A 277 -8.83 -7.67 17.75
C VAL A 277 -9.15 -6.64 18.83
N TYR A 278 -10.22 -5.86 18.68
CA TYR A 278 -10.54 -4.76 19.61
C TYR A 278 -11.81 -5.03 20.42
N VAL A 279 -12.92 -5.35 19.75
CA VAL A 279 -14.22 -5.44 20.42
C VAL A 279 -14.28 -6.65 21.33
N LEU A 280 -13.78 -7.81 20.89
CA LEU A 280 -13.83 -9.05 21.66
C LEU A 280 -12.96 -8.97 22.92
N PRO A 281 -11.67 -8.56 22.87
CA PRO A 281 -10.88 -8.39 24.09
C PRO A 281 -11.47 -7.34 25.04
N PHE A 282 -12.02 -6.25 24.49
CA PHE A 282 -12.67 -5.22 25.29
C PHE A 282 -13.95 -5.73 25.98
N ALA A 283 -14.79 -6.49 25.27
CA ALA A 283 -15.98 -7.12 25.81
C ALA A 283 -15.62 -8.16 26.89
N LEU A 284 -14.59 -8.97 26.66
CA LEU A 284 -14.07 -9.91 27.65
C LEU A 284 -13.54 -9.18 28.89
N PHE A 285 -12.83 -8.07 28.72
CA PHE A 285 -12.35 -7.24 29.82
C PHE A 285 -13.52 -6.67 30.65
N LEU A 286 -14.56 -6.12 30.01
CA LEU A 286 -15.77 -5.64 30.69
C LEU A 286 -16.51 -6.78 31.41
N PHE A 287 -16.60 -7.96 30.79
CA PHE A 287 -17.22 -9.13 31.42
C PHE A 287 -16.45 -9.59 32.67
N LEU A 288 -15.11 -9.60 32.61
CA LEU A 288 -14.26 -9.95 33.76
C LEU A 288 -14.38 -8.93 34.90
N LEU A 289 -14.54 -7.65 34.59
CA LEU A 289 -14.83 -6.60 35.56
C LEU A 289 -16.20 -6.82 36.21
N TRP A 290 -17.25 -7.05 35.41
CA TRP A 290 -18.60 -7.28 35.91
C TRP A 290 -18.72 -8.53 36.80
N ARG A 291 -18.02 -9.61 36.42
CA ARG A 291 -18.02 -10.88 37.19
C ARG A 291 -17.11 -10.84 38.43
N GLY A 292 -16.40 -9.73 38.68
CA GLY A 292 -15.55 -9.55 39.87
C GLY A 292 -14.33 -10.49 39.92
N ILE A 293 -13.91 -11.04 38.78
CA ILE A 293 -12.79 -12.00 38.69
C ILE A 293 -11.43 -11.30 38.80
N ILE A 294 -11.35 -10.02 38.40
CA ILE A 294 -10.25 -9.13 38.83
C ILE A 294 -10.44 -8.92 40.33
N ARG A 295 -9.76 -9.78 41.11
CA ARG A 295 -10.04 -10.09 42.51
C ARG A 295 -10.12 -8.85 43.42
N ARG A 296 -11.18 -8.83 44.23
CA ARG A 296 -11.21 -8.31 45.60
C ARG A 296 -9.90 -8.68 46.31
N LYS A 297 -8.97 -7.73 46.48
CA LYS A 297 -8.01 -7.85 47.58
C LYS A 297 -8.81 -7.58 48.86
N LYS A 298 -8.86 -8.58 49.75
CA LYS A 298 -9.24 -8.36 51.14
C LYS A 298 -8.19 -7.48 51.80
#